data_AF-A0A1A8NWL1-F1
#
_entry.id   AF-A0A1A8NWL1-F1
#
_cell.length_a   1.000
_cell.length_b   1.000
_cell.length_c   1.000
_cell.angle_alpha   90.00
_cell.angle_beta   90.00
_cell.angle_gamma   90.00
#
_symmetry.space_group_name_H-M   'P 1'
#
loop_
_entity.id
_entity.type
_entity.pdbx_description
1 polymer ?
#
loop_
_entity_poly.entity_id
_entity_poly.type
_entity_poly.pdbx_seq_one_letter_code
_entity_poly.pdbx_strand_id
1 'polypeptide(L)'
;YLRECDFARFSLYVRNGVFKAVRALGAAMVVGATTIRYRRALCIGESYELRSRIVTWDDKAFFLEQRFVSAKDGLVCAVMYCKQSVIRSSPDKIMQYLCKRKVEQPEFPEDLQHWVNFISASSQALRAESGLEEKNK
;
A
#
# COMPACT_ATOMS: atom_id res chain seq x y z
N TYR A 1 10.66 11.55 -0.95
CA TYR A 1 9.92 10.46 -0.28
C TYR A 1 8.84 9.86 -1.19
N LEU A 2 7.69 10.50 -1.44
CA LEU A 2 6.57 9.87 -2.16
C LEU A 2 6.91 9.29 -3.53
N ARG A 3 7.62 10.05 -4.39
CA ARG A 3 8.09 9.56 -5.69
C ARG A 3 8.94 8.29 -5.58
N GLU A 4 9.82 8.23 -4.59
CA GLU A 4 10.69 7.08 -4.36
C GLU A 4 9.88 5.87 -3.89
N CYS A 5 8.82 6.12 -3.11
CA CYS A 5 7.85 5.09 -2.77
C CYS A 5 7.14 4.52 -3.99
N ASP A 6 6.78 5.34 -4.99
CA ASP A 6 6.19 4.85 -6.26
C ASP A 6 7.12 3.86 -6.97
N PHE A 7 8.38 4.23 -7.18
CA PHE A 7 9.37 3.36 -7.80
C PHE A 7 9.60 2.08 -6.99
N ALA A 8 9.68 2.18 -5.66
CA ALA A 8 9.90 1.02 -4.81
C ALA A 8 8.68 0.08 -4.78
N ARG A 9 7.44 0.59 -4.82
CA ARG A 9 6.24 -0.24 -4.98
C ARG A 9 6.26 -0.98 -6.32
N PHE A 10 6.57 -0.28 -7.40
CA PHE A 10 6.68 -0.89 -8.72
C PHE A 10 7.76 -1.98 -8.75
N SER A 11 8.95 -1.68 -8.21
CA SER A 11 10.05 -2.65 -8.08
C SER A 11 9.64 -3.87 -7.26
N LEU A 12 8.96 -3.68 -6.12
CA LEU A 12 8.43 -4.76 -5.29
C LEU A 12 7.48 -5.66 -6.09
N TYR A 13 6.49 -5.09 -6.78
CA TYR A 13 5.50 -5.84 -7.55
C TYR A 13 6.10 -6.59 -8.74
N VAL A 14 7.13 -6.03 -9.38
CA VAL A 14 7.83 -6.71 -10.47
C VAL A 14 8.62 -7.90 -9.91
N ARG A 15 9.35 -7.70 -8.82
CA ARG A 15 10.22 -8.73 -8.22
C ARG A 15 9.45 -9.89 -7.60
N ASN A 16 8.31 -9.63 -6.97
CA ASN A 16 7.48 -10.67 -6.34
C ASN A 16 6.43 -11.28 -7.30
N GLY A 17 6.39 -10.82 -8.56
CA GLY A 17 5.49 -11.34 -9.59
C GLY A 17 4.08 -10.76 -9.58
N VAL A 18 3.68 -9.96 -8.57
CA VAL A 18 2.35 -9.32 -8.49
C VAL A 18 2.02 -8.57 -9.77
N PHE A 19 2.98 -7.85 -10.35
CA PHE A 19 2.76 -7.11 -11.58
C PHE A 19 2.39 -8.02 -12.77
N LYS A 20 3.05 -9.18 -12.87
CA LYS A 20 2.75 -10.19 -13.90
C LYS A 20 1.37 -10.80 -13.68
N ALA A 21 1.01 -11.10 -12.44
CA ALA A 21 -0.30 -11.64 -12.09
C ALA A 21 -1.44 -10.63 -12.38
N VAL A 22 -1.26 -9.36 -12.01
CA VAL A 22 -2.20 -8.27 -12.30
C VAL A 22 -2.47 -8.17 -13.81
N ARG A 23 -1.40 -8.17 -14.62
CA ARG A 23 -1.54 -8.17 -16.09
C ARG A 23 -2.25 -9.43 -16.61
N ALA A 24 -1.87 -10.62 -16.13
CA ALA A 24 -2.47 -11.88 -16.57
C ALA A 24 -3.96 -11.98 -16.25
N LEU A 25 -4.40 -11.38 -15.15
CA LEU A 25 -5.80 -11.37 -14.70
C LEU A 25 -6.60 -10.19 -15.27
N GLY A 26 -6.01 -9.35 -16.14
CA GLY A 26 -6.66 -8.13 -16.66
C GLY A 26 -7.02 -7.11 -15.58
N ALA A 27 -6.36 -7.21 -14.42
CA ALA A 27 -6.59 -6.34 -13.27
C ALA A 27 -5.81 -5.03 -13.42
N ALA A 28 -6.21 -4.01 -12.66
CA ALA A 28 -5.47 -2.78 -12.51
C ALA A 28 -5.26 -2.47 -11.02
N MET A 29 -4.21 -1.73 -10.70
CA MET A 29 -3.93 -1.29 -9.33
C MET A 29 -3.84 0.23 -9.29
N VAL A 30 -4.53 0.84 -8.33
CA VAL A 30 -4.57 2.30 -8.14
C VAL A 30 -4.26 2.63 -6.69
N VAL A 31 -3.49 3.68 -6.44
CA VAL A 31 -3.20 4.13 -5.08
C VAL A 31 -4.43 4.86 -4.54
N GLY A 32 -5.06 4.29 -3.52
CA GLY A 32 -6.27 4.84 -2.91
C GLY A 32 -5.98 5.79 -1.74
N ALA A 33 -4.91 5.55 -0.99
CA ALA A 33 -4.47 6.41 0.10
C ALA A 33 -2.98 6.20 0.40
N THR A 34 -2.30 7.25 0.82
CA THR A 34 -0.94 7.19 1.39
C THR A 34 -0.81 8.14 2.57
N THR A 35 -0.18 7.69 3.65
CA THR A 35 0.20 8.54 4.77
C THR A 35 1.65 8.29 5.10
N ILE A 36 2.41 9.36 5.31
CA ILE A 36 3.83 9.28 5.69
C ILE A 36 4.04 9.95 7.04
N ARG A 37 4.81 9.29 7.91
CA ARG A 37 5.29 9.82 9.17
C ARG A 37 6.79 10.02 9.11
N TYR A 38 7.23 11.23 9.35
CA TYR A 38 8.65 11.59 9.43
C TYR A 38 9.13 11.48 10.87
N ARG A 39 10.29 10.84 11.07
CA ARG A 39 10.96 10.69 12.37
C ARG A 39 12.27 11.47 12.42
N ARG A 40 13.02 11.46 11.31
CA ARG A 40 14.28 12.19 11.13
C ARG A 40 14.36 12.70 9.70
N ALA A 41 14.86 13.91 9.51
CA ALA A 41 15.15 14.43 8.18
C ALA A 41 16.33 13.68 7.54
N LEU A 42 16.18 13.27 6.28
CA LEU A 42 17.30 12.91 5.42
C LEU A 42 17.87 14.18 4.79
N CYS A 43 19.17 14.40 4.94
CA CYS A 43 19.86 15.54 4.35
C CYS A 43 20.08 15.33 2.83
N ILE A 44 20.31 16.42 2.11
CA ILE A 44 20.69 16.35 0.68
C ILE A 44 22.00 15.57 0.56
N GLY A 45 22.04 14.58 -0.35
CA GLY A 45 23.19 13.70 -0.55
C GLY A 45 23.29 12.55 0.47
N GLU A 46 22.41 12.50 1.48
CA GLU A 46 22.39 11.40 2.43
C GLU A 46 21.85 10.11 1.79
N SER A 47 22.64 9.04 1.86
CA SER A 47 22.24 7.73 1.34
C SER A 47 21.24 7.04 2.27
N TYR A 48 20.27 6.35 1.69
CA TYR A 48 19.24 5.60 2.43
C TYR A 48 18.85 4.32 1.69
N GLU A 49 18.32 3.37 2.44
CA GLU A 49 17.68 2.15 1.94
C GLU A 49 16.16 2.30 2.05
N LEU A 50 15.44 2.00 0.97
CA LEU A 50 13.98 2.00 0.96
C LEU A 50 13.44 0.57 1.04
N ARG A 51 13.03 0.17 2.25
CA ARG A 51 12.48 -1.17 2.52
C ARG A 51 10.98 -1.16 2.29
N SER A 52 10.51 -1.86 1.26
CA SER A 52 9.09 -1.95 0.92
C SER A 52 8.58 -3.37 1.11
N ARG A 53 7.42 -3.53 1.74
CA ARG A 53 6.72 -4.82 1.88
C ARG A 53 5.22 -4.68 1.75
N ILE A 54 4.57 -5.74 1.29
CA ILE A 54 3.13 -5.93 1.49
C ILE A 54 2.96 -6.45 2.92
N VAL A 55 2.20 -5.73 3.75
CA VAL A 55 1.93 -6.11 5.14
C VAL A 55 0.81 -7.13 5.19
N THR A 56 -0.31 -6.81 4.54
CA THR A 56 -1.48 -7.68 4.41
C THR A 56 -2.34 -7.18 3.23
N TRP A 57 -3.49 -7.79 2.99
CA TRP A 57 -4.49 -7.37 2.02
C TRP A 57 -5.90 -7.62 2.56
N ASP A 58 -6.90 -7.01 1.93
CA ASP A 58 -8.31 -7.36 2.09
C ASP A 58 -8.91 -7.76 0.72
N ASP A 59 -10.24 -7.87 0.63
CA ASP A 59 -10.93 -8.20 -0.62
C ASP A 59 -10.69 -7.19 -1.76
N LYS A 60 -10.29 -5.96 -1.45
CA LYS A 60 -10.25 -4.81 -2.36
C LYS A 60 -8.88 -4.19 -2.56
N ALA A 61 -7.94 -4.36 -1.62
CA ALA A 61 -6.67 -3.65 -1.62
C ALA A 61 -5.52 -4.41 -0.97
N PHE A 62 -4.31 -4.20 -1.47
CA PHE A 62 -3.07 -4.50 -0.76
C PHE A 62 -2.68 -3.34 0.15
N PHE A 63 -2.18 -3.67 1.34
CA PHE A 63 -1.66 -2.72 2.31
C PHE A 63 -0.15 -2.83 2.39
N LEU A 64 0.55 -1.73 2.12
CA LEU A 64 2.00 -1.70 2.01
C LEU A 64 2.61 -0.80 3.06
N GLU A 65 3.78 -1.21 3.52
CA GLU A 65 4.65 -0.42 4.38
C GLU A 65 5.97 -0.15 3.65
N GLN A 66 6.39 1.10 3.68
CA GLN A 66 7.66 1.54 3.07
C GLN A 66 8.45 2.36 4.08
N ARG A 67 9.65 1.89 4.42
CA ARG A 67 10.52 2.50 5.43
C ARG A 67 11.77 3.06 4.77
N PHE A 68 12.04 4.34 5.03
CA PHE A 68 13.29 4.99 4.69
C PHE A 68 14.26 4.74 5.84
N VAL A 69 15.31 3.95 5.59
CA VAL A 69 16.31 3.58 6.58
C VAL A 69 17.63 4.27 6.20
N SER A 70 18.19 5.04 7.12
CA SER A 70 19.48 5.68 6.94
C SER A 70 20.58 4.66 6.64
N ALA A 71 21.35 4.86 5.58
CA ALA A 71 22.48 3.98 5.29
C ALA A 71 23.66 4.21 6.26
N LYS A 72 23.71 5.36 6.93
CA LYS A 72 24.78 5.74 7.85
C LYS A 72 24.70 5.03 9.21
N ASP A 73 23.49 4.98 9.78
CA ASP A 73 23.27 4.56 11.17
C ASP A 73 22.09 3.58 11.34
N GLY A 74 21.42 3.18 10.24
CA GLY A 74 20.31 2.24 10.28
C GLY A 74 19.01 2.82 10.87
N LEU A 75 18.95 4.11 11.18
CA LEU A 75 17.76 4.73 11.75
C LEU A 75 16.64 4.87 10.73
N VAL A 76 15.42 4.47 11.12
CA VAL A 76 14.21 4.69 10.31
C VAL A 76 13.86 6.19 10.30
N CYS A 77 14.07 6.83 9.17
CA CYS A 77 13.88 8.27 8.98
C CYS A 77 12.42 8.63 8.68
N ALA A 78 11.73 7.78 7.92
CA ALA A 78 10.30 7.93 7.63
C ALA A 78 9.64 6.57 7.39
N VAL A 79 8.34 6.49 7.69
CA VAL A 79 7.50 5.32 7.42
C VAL A 79 6.28 5.77 6.65
N MET A 80 5.99 5.09 5.54
CA MET A 80 4.80 5.33 4.73
C MET A 80 3.91 4.08 4.73
N TYR A 81 2.62 4.31 4.98
CA TYR A 81 1.57 3.36 4.66
C TYR A 81 0.89 3.71 3.33
N CYS A 82 0.55 2.68 2.57
CA CYS A 82 -0.11 2.79 1.28
C CYS A 82 -1.25 1.76 1.17
N LYS A 83 -2.41 2.23 0.71
CA LYS A 83 -3.52 1.40 0.26
C LYS A 83 -3.50 1.34 -1.25
N GLN A 84 -3.22 0.15 -1.79
CA GLN A 84 -3.22 -0.13 -3.21
C GLN A 84 -4.49 -0.90 -3.59
N SER A 85 -5.49 -0.17 -4.07
CA SER A 85 -6.77 -0.75 -4.51
C SER A 85 -6.60 -1.54 -5.80
N VAL A 86 -7.23 -2.72 -5.88
CA VAL A 86 -7.29 -3.56 -7.08
C VAL A 86 -8.63 -3.35 -7.77
N ILE A 87 -8.60 -3.17 -9.08
CA ILE A 87 -9.78 -2.98 -9.94
C ILE A 87 -9.85 -4.14 -10.93
N ARG A 88 -11.08 -4.60 -11.23
CA ARG A 88 -11.39 -5.74 -12.13
C ARG A 88 -10.92 -7.12 -11.63
N SER A 89 -10.39 -7.19 -10.41
CA SER A 89 -10.02 -8.42 -9.71
C SER A 89 -9.96 -8.15 -8.19
N SER A 90 -9.38 -9.08 -7.41
CA SER A 90 -9.10 -8.91 -5.97
C SER A 90 -7.66 -9.29 -5.64
N PRO A 91 -7.12 -8.79 -4.51
CA PRO A 91 -5.84 -9.25 -3.97
C PRO A 91 -5.77 -10.77 -3.81
N ASP A 92 -6.83 -11.43 -3.32
CA ASP A 92 -6.84 -12.88 -3.15
C ASP A 92 -6.69 -13.64 -4.46
N LYS A 93 -7.36 -13.20 -5.54
CA LYS A 93 -7.18 -13.83 -6.87
C LYS A 93 -5.75 -13.67 -7.39
N ILE A 94 -5.14 -12.52 -7.14
CA ILE A 94 -3.75 -12.25 -7.50
C ILE A 94 -2.82 -13.18 -6.71
N MET A 95 -3.01 -13.28 -5.39
CA MET A 95 -2.20 -14.16 -4.52
C MET A 95 -2.39 -15.63 -4.87
N GLN A 96 -3.61 -16.06 -5.16
CA GLN A 96 -3.90 -17.41 -5.59
C GLN A 96 -3.24 -17.74 -6.93
N TYR A 97 -3.26 -16.81 -7.89
CA TYR A 97 -2.56 -16.97 -9.17
C TYR A 97 -1.04 -17.10 -8.98
N LEU A 98 -0.45 -16.28 -8.09
CA LEU A 98 0.99 -16.32 -7.81
C LEU A 98 1.43 -17.59 -7.11
N CYS A 99 0.73 -17.97 -6.05
CA CYS A 99 1.12 -19.09 -5.21
C CYS A 99 0.57 -20.43 -5.71
N LYS A 100 -0.28 -20.43 -6.74
CA LYS A 100 -1.00 -21.61 -7.27
C LYS A 100 -1.81 -22.37 -6.21
N ARG A 101 -2.15 -21.69 -5.11
CA ARG A 101 -2.94 -22.21 -3.99
C ARG A 101 -3.65 -21.05 -3.32
N LYS A 102 -4.71 -21.33 -2.58
CA LYS A 102 -5.32 -20.33 -1.70
C LYS A 102 -4.29 -19.95 -0.63
N VAL A 103 -4.06 -18.66 -0.46
CA VAL A 103 -3.17 -18.10 0.58
C VAL A 103 -4.07 -17.47 1.61
N GLU A 104 -3.79 -17.75 2.88
CA GLU A 104 -4.48 -17.09 3.98
C GLU A 104 -3.98 -15.66 4.12
N GLN A 105 -4.94 -14.76 4.33
CA GLN A 105 -4.67 -13.36 4.56
C GLN A 105 -3.90 -13.20 5.88
N PRO A 106 -2.75 -12.48 5.90
CA PRO A 106 -2.06 -12.17 7.14
C PRO A 106 -2.94 -11.34 8.07
N GLU A 107 -2.73 -11.50 9.37
CA GLU A 107 -3.40 -10.67 10.38
C GLU A 107 -3.03 -9.19 10.19
N PHE A 108 -3.99 -8.29 10.41
CA PHE A 108 -3.75 -6.85 10.39
C PHE A 108 -3.04 -6.44 11.68
N PRO A 109 -1.81 -5.89 11.60
CA PRO A 109 -1.20 -5.27 12.76
C PRO A 109 -2.07 -4.13 13.28
N GLU A 110 -2.10 -3.94 14.60
CA GLU A 110 -2.96 -2.95 15.27
C GLU A 110 -2.75 -1.52 14.73
N ASP A 111 -1.50 -1.13 14.51
CA ASP A 111 -1.17 0.20 13.99
C ASP A 111 -1.66 0.40 12.54
N LEU A 112 -1.60 -0.66 11.72
CA LEU A 112 -2.19 -0.65 10.39
C LEU A 112 -3.72 -0.55 10.46
N GLN A 113 -4.36 -1.26 11.40
CA GLN A 113 -5.81 -1.19 11.58
C GLN A 113 -6.27 0.23 11.95
N HIS A 114 -5.56 0.91 12.85
CA HIS A 114 -5.84 2.32 13.16
C HIS A 114 -5.72 3.22 11.93
N TRP A 115 -4.70 3.01 11.11
CA TRP A 115 -4.53 3.75 9.87
C TRP A 115 -5.66 3.45 8.85
N VAL A 116 -6.10 2.20 8.74
CA VAL A 116 -7.24 1.80 7.89
C VAL A 116 -8.53 2.46 8.37
N ASN A 117 -8.75 2.55 9.67
CA ASN A 117 -9.91 3.24 10.24
C ASN A 117 -9.87 4.75 9.95
N PHE A 118 -8.70 5.38 10.08
CA PHE A 118 -8.47 6.79 9.73
C PHE A 118 -8.83 7.09 8.27
N ILE A 119 -8.31 6.31 7.31
CA ILE A 119 -8.61 6.53 5.88
C ILE A 119 -10.09 6.24 5.57
N SER A 120 -10.72 5.30 6.27
CA SER A 120 -12.15 4.99 6.10
C SER A 120 -13.02 6.16 6.55
N ALA A 121 -12.76 6.71 7.74
CA ALA A 121 -13.46 7.88 8.27
C ALA A 121 -13.30 9.10 7.35
N SER A 122 -12.08 9.38 6.88
CA SER A 122 -11.84 10.45 5.90
C SER A 122 -12.62 10.24 4.60
N SER A 123 -12.68 9.01 4.09
CA SER A 123 -13.41 8.69 2.88
C SER A 123 -14.93 8.83 3.04
N GLN A 124 -15.49 8.52 4.22
CA GLN A 124 -16.91 8.71 4.53
C GLN A 124 -17.26 10.20 4.61
N ALA A 125 -16.46 11.01 5.31
CA ALA A 125 -16.67 12.45 5.39
C ALA A 125 -16.70 13.11 4.01
N LEU A 126 -15.73 12.77 3.14
CA LEU A 126 -15.69 13.29 1.77
C LEU A 126 -16.89 12.85 0.90
N ARG A 127 -17.43 11.65 1.12
CA ARG A 127 -18.65 11.23 0.42
C ARG A 127 -19.87 12.03 0.87
N ALA A 128 -20.01 12.26 2.17
CA ALA A 128 -21.08 13.07 2.74
C ALA A 128 -21.04 14.51 2.21
N GLU A 129 -19.84 15.13 2.17
CA GLU A 129 -19.64 16.47 1.60
C GLU A 129 -20.04 16.57 0.12
N SER A 130 -19.77 15.51 -0.66
CA SER A 130 -20.06 15.49 -2.10
C SER A 130 -21.52 15.22 -2.47
N GLY A 131 -22.41 14.94 -1.50
CA GLY A 131 -23.81 14.58 -1.75
C GLY A 131 -24.01 13.26 -2.52
N LEU A 132 -22.97 12.43 -2.65
CA LEU A 132 -23.01 11.17 -3.40
C LEU A 132 -23.81 10.06 -2.70
N GLU A 133 -24.19 10.24 -1.44
CA GLU A 133 -25.05 9.28 -0.72
C GLU A 133 -26.51 9.34 -1.19
N GLU A 134 -27.00 10.49 -1.70
CA GLU A 134 -28.39 10.63 -2.14
C GLU A 134 -28.64 10.07 -3.55
N LYS A 135 -27.61 9.86 -4.36
CA LYS A 135 -27.74 9.41 -5.77
C LYS A 135 -27.77 7.89 -5.98
N ASN A 136 -27.51 7.11 -4.92
CA ASN A 136 -27.45 5.64 -4.98
C ASN A 136 -28.62 4.93 -4.27
N LYS A 137 -29.69 5.66 -3.95
CA LYS A 137 -31.01 5.09 -3.58
C LYS A 137 -31.95 5.16 -4.77
#